data_AF-A0A0F9BD18-F1
#
_entry.id   AF-A0A0F9BD18-F1
#
_cell.length_a   1.000
_cell.length_b   1.000
_cell.length_c   1.000
_cell.angle_alpha   90.00
_cell.angle_beta   90.00
_cell.angle_gamma   90.00
#
_symmetry.space_group_name_H-M   'P 1'
#
loop_
_entity.id
_entity.type
_entity.pdbx_description
1 polymer ?
#
loop_
_entity_poly.entity_id
_entity_poly.type
_entity_poly.pdbx_seq_one_letter_code
_entity_poly.pdbx_strand_id
1 'polypeptide(L)'
;PISPERVRLVFKKNGQLKRYDTWNGEKWKEIKLEDMLHSQNKKIGDSMHGTSMLDPLRFSIDSRNEALVDERTIKHRDKALGIAYYKTNNEGKITFVNAAIEKSVKEGEMLGVPEGTVKIEPWPSRSSEDRQSWIIYLEGFIYQNFGVQRGMITSDGTSEVGGKMGNVNFVPIHGKERMEMEEDLELQQQIIIKFGEPLNLGGLVQEEETKNTGQVAIQPNDVEASIPRE
;
A
#
# COMPACT_ATOMS: atom_id res chain seq x y z
N PRO A 1 23.11 14.12 1.37
CA PRO A 1 22.34 13.39 0.34
C PRO A 1 21.86 14.33 -0.77
N ILE A 2 22.13 13.99 -2.04
CA ILE A 2 21.72 14.77 -3.22
C ILE A 2 20.57 14.03 -3.90
N SER A 3 19.48 14.72 -4.20
CA SER A 3 18.33 14.13 -4.90
C SER A 3 18.73 13.75 -6.34
N PRO A 4 18.44 12.52 -6.82
CA PRO A 4 18.79 12.09 -8.18
C PRO A 4 18.24 13.00 -9.27
N GLU A 5 17.07 13.63 -9.06
CA GLU A 5 16.46 14.58 -10.00
C GLU A 5 17.34 15.83 -10.27
N ARG A 6 18.28 16.12 -9.36
CA ARG A 6 19.20 17.26 -9.43
C ARG A 6 20.61 16.85 -9.84
N VAL A 7 20.82 15.62 -10.27
CA VAL A 7 22.13 15.10 -10.67
C VAL A 7 22.09 14.72 -12.15
N ARG A 8 23.16 15.07 -12.87
CA ARG A 8 23.39 14.62 -14.24
C ARG A 8 24.71 13.87 -14.31
N LEU A 9 24.68 12.74 -15.02
CA LEU A 9 25.84 11.94 -15.32
C LEU A 9 26.49 12.45 -16.61
N VAL A 10 27.76 12.86 -16.54
CA VAL A 10 28.51 13.33 -17.71
C VAL A 10 29.46 12.23 -18.15
N PHE A 11 29.29 11.74 -19.38
CA PHE A 11 30.09 10.63 -19.92
C PHE A 11 31.22 11.13 -20.83
N LYS A 12 32.30 10.35 -20.88
CA LYS A 12 33.36 10.47 -21.89
C LYS A 12 32.88 9.84 -23.20
N LYS A 13 33.60 10.11 -24.30
CA LYS A 13 33.32 9.51 -25.62
C LYS A 13 33.37 7.97 -25.63
N ASN A 14 34.09 7.36 -24.69
CA ASN A 14 34.19 5.90 -24.54
C ASN A 14 33.09 5.30 -23.64
N GLY A 15 32.07 6.07 -23.25
CA GLY A 15 30.96 5.60 -22.41
C GLY A 15 31.25 5.55 -20.91
N GLN A 16 32.49 5.81 -20.48
CA GLN A 16 32.82 5.88 -19.05
C GLN A 16 32.33 7.18 -18.42
N LEU A 17 31.91 7.11 -17.16
CA LEU A 17 31.53 8.30 -16.41
C LEU A 17 32.75 9.21 -16.21
N LYS A 18 32.59 10.50 -16.49
CA LYS A 18 33.62 11.53 -16.36
C LYS A 18 33.50 12.26 -15.02
N ARG A 19 32.28 12.66 -14.67
CA ARG A 19 31.96 13.49 -13.50
C ARG A 19 30.44 13.52 -13.29
N TYR A 20 30.04 14.16 -12.20
CA TYR A 20 28.67 14.48 -11.88
C TYR A 20 28.44 15.99 -11.98
N ASP A 21 27.33 16.40 -12.56
CA ASP A 21 26.90 17.81 -12.50
C ASP A 21 25.66 17.88 -11.60
N THR A 22 25.70 18.73 -10.58
CA THR A 22 24.60 18.87 -9.60
C THR A 22 23.95 20.24 -9.68
N TRP A 23 22.61 20.28 -9.61
CA TRP A 23 21.85 21.52 -9.68
C TRP A 23 21.68 22.15 -8.29
N ASN A 24 22.13 23.40 -8.14
CA ASN A 24 21.99 24.14 -6.88
C ASN A 24 20.77 25.08 -6.84
N GLY A 25 19.94 25.10 -7.89
CA GLY A 25 18.82 26.05 -8.05
C GLY A 25 19.06 27.11 -9.13
N GLU A 26 20.33 27.44 -9.42
CA GLU A 26 20.70 28.49 -10.37
C GLU A 26 21.66 28.00 -11.46
N LYS A 27 22.59 27.11 -11.11
CA LYS A 27 23.63 26.60 -12.01
C LYS A 27 23.99 25.15 -11.72
N TRP A 28 24.53 24.50 -12.74
CA TRP A 28 25.15 23.19 -12.61
C TRP A 28 26.55 23.34 -12.01
N LYS A 29 26.81 22.63 -10.91
CA LYS A 29 28.11 22.54 -10.26
C LYS A 29 28.74 21.18 -10.56
N GLU A 30 29.93 21.20 -11.13
CA GLU A 30 30.72 20.00 -11.38
C GLU A 30 31.22 19.40 -10.05
N ILE A 31 31.07 18.09 -9.90
CA ILE A 31 31.58 17.26 -8.81
C ILE A 31 32.40 16.13 -9.44
N LYS A 32 33.61 15.89 -8.92
CA LYS A 32 34.46 14.81 -9.41
C LYS A 32 33.91 13.45 -8.99
N LEU A 33 34.35 12.40 -9.68
CA LEU A 33 33.94 11.02 -9.39
C LEU A 33 34.27 10.61 -7.94
N GLU A 34 35.47 10.95 -7.48
CA GLU A 34 35.98 10.64 -6.14
C GLU A 34 35.22 11.35 -5.01
N ASP A 35 34.54 12.45 -5.32
CA ASP A 35 33.82 13.28 -4.35
C ASP A 35 32.34 12.89 -4.21
N MET A 36 31.88 11.83 -4.89
CA MET A 36 30.47 11.43 -4.87
C MET A 36 30.29 9.91 -4.81
N LEU A 37 29.66 9.44 -3.74
CA LEU A 37 29.11 8.09 -3.65
C LEU A 37 27.85 8.01 -4.54
N HIS A 38 27.83 7.05 -5.46
CA HIS A 38 26.73 6.83 -6.39
C HIS A 38 26.22 5.40 -6.26
N SER A 39 25.07 5.23 -5.60
CA SER A 39 24.38 3.96 -5.55
C SER A 39 23.31 3.84 -6.64
N GLN A 40 23.13 2.63 -7.15
CA GLN A 40 22.21 2.33 -8.25
C GLN A 40 21.31 1.16 -7.88
N ASN A 41 20.00 1.40 -7.91
CA ASN A 41 19.03 0.34 -7.67
C ASN A 41 18.85 -0.51 -8.94
N LYS A 42 18.91 -1.85 -8.83
CA LYS A 42 18.55 -2.80 -9.89
C LYS A 42 19.20 -2.47 -11.24
N LYS A 43 20.53 -2.33 -11.24
CA LYS A 43 21.33 -2.16 -12.45
C LYS A 43 21.16 -3.36 -13.39
N ILE A 44 21.00 -3.08 -14.69
CA ILE A 44 20.94 -4.10 -15.75
C ILE A 44 22.19 -3.99 -16.60
N GLY A 45 22.99 -5.07 -16.65
CA GLY A 45 24.24 -5.12 -17.40
C GLY A 45 25.20 -3.99 -17.02
N ASP A 46 25.79 -3.33 -18.01
CA ASP A 46 26.75 -2.22 -17.81
C ASP A 46 26.08 -0.83 -17.70
N SER A 47 24.77 -0.77 -17.39
CA SER A 47 24.08 0.50 -17.20
C SER A 47 24.70 1.33 -16.07
N MET A 48 24.77 2.65 -16.29
CA MET A 48 25.19 3.63 -15.28
C MET A 48 23.99 4.36 -14.66
N HIS A 49 22.77 3.83 -14.87
CA HIS A 49 21.55 4.25 -14.21
C HIS A 49 20.85 3.03 -13.63
N GLY A 50 20.26 3.22 -12.44
CA GLY A 50 19.34 2.25 -11.86
C GLY A 50 17.97 2.27 -12.52
N THR A 51 17.14 1.28 -12.19
CA THR A 51 15.73 1.25 -12.58
C THR A 51 14.86 1.70 -11.42
N SER A 52 13.95 2.63 -11.69
CA SER A 52 12.99 3.11 -10.70
C SER A 52 11.91 2.05 -10.50
N MET A 53 11.63 1.68 -9.24
CA MET A 53 10.46 0.83 -8.93
C MET A 53 9.14 1.61 -9.03
N LEU A 54 9.18 2.94 -9.09
CA LEU A 54 7.97 3.76 -9.19
C LEU A 54 7.38 3.74 -10.61
N ASP A 55 8.19 3.58 -11.63
CA ASP A 55 7.74 3.56 -13.03
C ASP A 55 6.74 2.42 -13.31
N PRO A 56 7.03 1.15 -12.95
CA PRO A 56 6.06 0.07 -13.13
C PRO A 56 4.85 0.19 -12.19
N LEU A 57 5.00 0.88 -11.05
CA LEU A 57 3.94 1.04 -10.05
C LEU A 57 3.03 2.24 -10.28
N ARG A 58 3.41 3.15 -11.19
CA ARG A 58 2.68 4.39 -11.44
C ARG A 58 1.20 4.14 -11.74
N PHE A 59 0.90 3.17 -12.59
CA PHE A 59 -0.47 2.79 -12.92
C PHE A 59 -1.27 2.38 -11.68
N SER A 60 -0.70 1.52 -10.83
CA SER A 60 -1.37 1.03 -9.62
C SER A 60 -1.54 2.13 -8.58
N ILE A 61 -0.56 3.02 -8.43
CA ILE A 61 -0.62 4.17 -7.53
C ILE A 61 -1.69 5.15 -7.98
N ASP A 62 -1.67 5.54 -9.26
CA ASP A 62 -2.63 6.48 -9.83
C ASP A 62 -4.06 5.92 -9.74
N SER A 63 -4.25 4.64 -10.11
CA SER A 63 -5.55 3.96 -10.01
C SER A 63 -6.06 3.86 -8.58
N ARG A 64 -5.17 3.63 -7.60
CA ARG A 64 -5.55 3.55 -6.18
C ARG A 64 -5.99 4.91 -5.66
N ASN A 65 -5.25 5.96 -6.01
CA ASN A 65 -5.58 7.33 -5.61
C ASN A 65 -6.91 7.78 -6.22
N GLU A 66 -7.15 7.48 -7.50
CA GLU A 66 -8.43 7.74 -8.18
C GLU A 66 -9.58 6.99 -7.49
N ALA A 67 -9.43 5.68 -7.27
CA ALA A 67 -10.45 4.87 -6.60
C ALA A 67 -10.79 5.39 -5.19
N LEU A 68 -9.81 5.87 -4.42
CA LEU A 68 -10.03 6.45 -3.10
C LEU A 68 -10.79 7.79 -3.17
N VAL A 69 -10.52 8.62 -4.18
CA VAL A 69 -11.23 9.90 -4.41
C VAL A 69 -12.67 9.64 -4.83
N ASP A 70 -12.90 8.67 -5.70
CA ASP A 70 -14.23 8.27 -6.14
C ASP A 70 -15.04 7.69 -5.00
N GLU A 71 -14.45 6.77 -4.23
CA GLU A 71 -15.12 6.16 -3.07
C GLU A 71 -15.48 7.21 -2.02
N ARG A 72 -14.55 8.16 -1.75
CA ARG A 72 -14.84 9.31 -0.89
C ARG A 72 -16.03 10.12 -1.41
N THR A 73 -16.07 10.40 -2.71
CA THR A 73 -17.14 11.17 -3.34
C THR A 73 -18.49 10.44 -3.25
N ILE A 74 -18.49 9.14 -3.48
CA ILE A 74 -19.70 8.30 -3.42
C ILE A 74 -20.22 8.21 -1.99
N LYS A 75 -19.37 7.92 -1.00
CA LYS A 75 -19.76 7.91 0.42
C LYS A 75 -20.24 9.30 0.89
N HIS A 76 -19.69 10.39 0.34
CA HIS A 76 -20.22 11.73 0.58
C HIS A 76 -21.59 11.95 -0.08
N ARG A 77 -21.84 11.39 -1.27
CA ARG A 77 -23.14 11.47 -1.98
C ARG A 77 -24.21 10.58 -1.36
N ASP A 78 -23.84 9.46 -0.74
CA ASP A 78 -24.76 8.63 0.05
C ASP A 78 -25.34 9.38 1.27
N LYS A 79 -24.78 10.53 1.65
CA LYS A 79 -25.42 11.46 2.60
C LYS A 79 -26.65 12.17 2.03
N ALA A 80 -26.84 12.16 0.71
CA ALA A 80 -28.03 12.74 0.09
C ALA A 80 -29.26 11.88 0.41
N LEU A 81 -30.25 12.48 1.07
CA LEU A 81 -31.46 11.79 1.54
C LEU A 81 -32.33 11.23 0.38
N GLY A 82 -32.15 11.72 -0.85
CA GLY A 82 -32.91 11.28 -2.01
C GLY A 82 -33.37 12.42 -2.93
N ILE A 83 -34.40 12.15 -3.72
CA ILE A 83 -35.10 13.16 -4.53
C ILE A 83 -36.35 13.61 -3.77
N ALA A 84 -36.46 14.91 -3.50
CA ALA A 84 -37.64 15.51 -2.87
C ALA A 84 -38.67 15.92 -3.93
N TYR A 85 -39.84 15.29 -3.91
CA TYR A 85 -41.00 15.64 -4.73
C TYR A 85 -41.95 16.55 -3.95
N TYR A 86 -42.29 17.70 -4.54
CA TYR A 86 -43.19 18.69 -3.97
C TYR A 86 -44.56 18.61 -4.64
N LYS A 87 -45.65 18.64 -3.85
CA LYS A 87 -47.03 18.72 -4.37
C LYS A 87 -47.52 20.16 -4.58
N THR A 88 -46.74 21.16 -4.20
CA THR A 88 -47.12 22.58 -4.23
C THR A 88 -46.21 23.38 -5.16
N ASN A 89 -46.76 24.39 -5.83
CA ASN A 89 -46.02 25.33 -6.68
C ASN A 89 -45.68 26.64 -5.96
N ASN A 90 -45.93 26.73 -4.65
CA ASN A 90 -45.63 27.93 -3.87
C ASN A 90 -44.13 27.96 -3.52
N GLU A 91 -43.39 28.88 -4.14
CA GLU A 91 -41.94 29.04 -3.96
C GLU A 91 -41.52 29.18 -2.49
N GLY A 92 -42.25 29.97 -1.69
CA GLY A 92 -41.91 30.18 -0.27
C GLY A 92 -41.97 28.89 0.57
N LYS A 93 -42.92 27.99 0.27
CA LYS A 93 -43.02 26.68 0.93
C LYS A 93 -41.89 25.75 0.49
N ILE A 94 -41.51 25.78 -0.78
CA ILE A 94 -40.40 24.99 -1.33
C ILE A 94 -39.07 25.46 -0.70
N THR A 95 -38.83 26.77 -0.61
CA THR A 95 -37.60 27.31 -0.02
C THR A 95 -37.48 26.97 1.46
N PHE A 96 -38.57 27.05 2.23
CA PHE A 96 -38.56 26.66 3.65
C PHE A 96 -38.18 25.18 3.84
N VAL A 97 -38.77 24.29 3.04
CA VAL A 97 -38.49 22.85 3.12
C VAL A 97 -37.07 22.54 2.64
N ASN A 98 -36.58 23.19 1.58
CA ASN A 98 -35.19 23.07 1.14
C ASN A 98 -34.19 23.51 2.22
N ALA A 99 -34.46 24.61 2.93
CA ALA A 99 -33.60 25.07 4.02
C ALA A 99 -33.58 24.07 5.19
N ALA A 100 -34.72 23.46 5.50
CA ALA A 100 -34.81 22.40 6.51
C ALA A 100 -34.05 21.13 6.07
N ILE A 101 -34.20 20.70 4.82
CA ILE A 101 -33.44 19.57 4.23
C ILE A 101 -31.93 19.86 4.28
N GLU A 102 -31.50 21.05 3.88
CA GLU A 102 -30.08 21.43 3.88
C GLU A 102 -29.48 21.39 5.29
N LYS A 103 -30.22 21.90 6.28
CA LYS A 103 -29.82 21.84 7.68
C LYS A 103 -29.71 20.40 8.18
N SER A 104 -30.74 19.58 7.94
CA SER A 104 -30.75 18.17 8.35
C SER A 104 -29.64 17.34 7.71
N VAL A 105 -29.30 17.58 6.44
CA VAL A 105 -28.18 16.90 5.76
C VAL A 105 -26.83 17.32 6.32
N LYS A 106 -26.65 18.60 6.70
CA LYS A 106 -25.40 19.09 7.31
C LYS A 106 -25.21 18.57 8.73
N GLU A 107 -26.27 18.53 9.52
CA GLU A 107 -26.23 18.15 10.94
C GLU A 107 -26.40 16.63 11.15
N GLY A 108 -26.85 15.89 10.14
CA GLY A 108 -27.09 14.45 10.23
C GLY A 108 -28.35 14.09 11.02
N GLU A 109 -29.31 15.02 11.09
CA GLU A 109 -30.53 14.89 11.90
C GLU A 109 -31.75 14.41 11.09
N MET A 110 -32.71 13.79 11.77
CA MET A 110 -33.98 13.37 11.14
C MET A 110 -34.85 14.59 10.80
N LEU A 111 -35.30 14.67 9.55
CA LEU A 111 -36.20 15.72 9.09
C LEU A 111 -37.67 15.30 9.32
N GLY A 112 -38.38 16.02 10.20
CA GLY A 112 -39.82 15.91 10.36
C GLY A 112 -40.57 16.93 9.52
N VAL A 113 -41.38 16.48 8.55
CA VAL A 113 -42.26 17.34 7.75
C VAL A 113 -43.69 16.78 7.75
N PRO A 114 -44.73 17.64 7.72
CA PRO A 114 -46.12 17.19 7.70
C PRO A 114 -46.43 16.31 6.48
N GLU A 115 -47.20 15.25 6.70
CA GLU A 115 -47.55 14.27 5.68
C GLU A 115 -48.17 14.95 4.44
N GLY A 116 -47.66 14.60 3.25
CA GLY A 116 -48.11 15.19 1.98
C GLY A 116 -47.41 16.49 1.55
N THR A 117 -46.50 17.05 2.36
CA THR A 117 -45.74 18.27 2.01
C THR A 117 -44.61 17.96 1.02
N VAL A 118 -43.82 16.92 1.31
CA VAL A 118 -42.73 16.42 0.47
C VAL A 118 -42.71 14.90 0.54
N LYS A 119 -42.48 14.24 -0.60
CA LYS A 119 -42.11 12.83 -0.66
C LYS A 119 -40.63 12.76 -1.00
N ILE A 120 -39.81 12.24 -0.08
CA ILE A 120 -38.42 11.92 -0.38
C ILE A 120 -38.39 10.47 -0.84
N GLU A 121 -38.07 10.23 -2.10
CA GLU A 121 -37.77 8.88 -2.56
C GLU A 121 -36.26 8.66 -2.47
N PRO A 122 -35.81 7.51 -1.94
CA PRO A 122 -34.39 7.22 -1.83
C PRO A 122 -33.77 7.31 -3.21
N TRP A 123 -32.63 8.00 -3.31
CA TRP A 123 -31.86 8.01 -4.54
C TRP A 123 -31.52 6.57 -4.90
N PRO A 124 -31.76 6.09 -6.13
CA PRO A 124 -31.33 4.77 -6.53
C PRO A 124 -29.80 4.75 -6.48
N SER A 125 -29.24 4.31 -5.36
CA SER A 125 -27.80 4.12 -5.22
C SER A 125 -27.40 3.02 -6.21
N ARG A 126 -26.99 3.44 -7.40
CA ARG A 126 -26.41 2.57 -8.43
C ARG A 126 -24.95 2.23 -8.15
N SER A 127 -24.39 2.69 -7.02
CA SER A 127 -23.02 2.38 -6.63
C SER A 127 -23.00 1.27 -5.59
N SER A 128 -23.59 0.11 -5.91
CA SER A 128 -23.63 -1.03 -5.00
C SER A 128 -22.36 -1.89 -5.02
N GLU A 129 -21.41 -1.64 -5.92
CA GLU A 129 -20.15 -2.36 -5.92
C GLU A 129 -19.17 -1.64 -4.99
N ASP A 130 -18.94 -2.25 -3.84
CA ASP A 130 -17.88 -1.88 -2.91
C ASP A 130 -16.52 -2.02 -3.60
N ARG A 131 -15.88 -0.89 -3.90
CA ARG A 131 -14.55 -0.86 -4.53
C ARG A 131 -13.44 -1.21 -3.55
N GLN A 132 -13.73 -1.44 -2.28
CA GLN A 132 -12.74 -1.80 -1.26
C GLN A 132 -11.91 -3.03 -1.67
N SER A 133 -12.52 -4.05 -2.27
CA SER A 133 -11.80 -5.23 -2.78
C SER A 133 -10.79 -4.88 -3.86
N TRP A 134 -11.14 -3.97 -4.79
CA TRP A 134 -10.24 -3.47 -5.81
C TRP A 134 -9.09 -2.66 -5.21
N ILE A 135 -9.39 -1.78 -4.23
CA ILE A 135 -8.38 -0.97 -3.54
C ILE A 135 -7.38 -1.88 -2.80
N ILE A 136 -7.87 -2.91 -2.11
CA ILE A 136 -7.03 -3.91 -1.43
C ILE A 136 -6.16 -4.68 -2.43
N TYR A 137 -6.71 -5.05 -3.59
CA TYR A 137 -5.95 -5.70 -4.65
C TYR A 137 -4.81 -4.81 -5.18
N LEU A 138 -5.10 -3.54 -5.49
CA LEU A 138 -4.08 -2.58 -5.93
C LEU A 138 -2.99 -2.38 -4.87
N GLU A 139 -3.36 -2.30 -3.60
CA GLU A 139 -2.40 -2.18 -2.50
C GLU A 139 -1.54 -3.43 -2.35
N GLY A 140 -2.14 -4.62 -2.45
CA GLY A 140 -1.41 -5.89 -2.48
C GLY A 140 -0.39 -5.96 -3.62
N PHE A 141 -0.76 -5.48 -4.80
CA PHE A 141 0.14 -5.41 -5.96
C PHE A 141 1.33 -4.48 -5.71
N ILE A 142 1.11 -3.34 -5.05
CA ILE A 142 2.20 -2.42 -4.66
C ILE A 142 3.20 -3.14 -3.75
N TYR A 143 2.73 -3.80 -2.69
CA TYR A 143 3.60 -4.52 -1.76
C TYR A 143 4.39 -5.65 -2.45
N GLN A 144 3.73 -6.44 -3.30
CA GLN A 144 4.37 -7.51 -4.07
C GLN A 144 5.51 -7.01 -4.96
N ASN A 145 5.35 -5.86 -5.62
CA ASN A 145 6.39 -5.28 -6.47
C ASN A 145 7.61 -4.79 -5.67
N PHE A 146 7.39 -4.29 -4.44
CA PHE A 146 8.48 -3.97 -3.51
C PHE A 146 9.09 -5.22 -2.85
N GLY A 147 8.54 -6.41 -3.10
CA GLY A 147 9.01 -7.65 -2.48
C GLY A 147 8.68 -7.75 -0.99
N VAL A 148 7.79 -6.89 -0.48
CA VAL A 148 7.37 -6.92 0.91
C VAL A 148 5.99 -7.58 0.97
N GLN A 149 5.79 -8.52 1.89
CA GLN A 149 4.46 -9.04 2.12
C GLN A 149 3.65 -8.05 2.96
N ARG A 150 2.38 -7.83 2.61
CA ARG A 150 1.48 -6.91 3.34
C ARG A 150 1.50 -7.15 4.86
N GLY A 151 1.56 -8.42 5.26
CA GLY A 151 1.66 -8.87 6.64
C GLY A 151 2.84 -8.36 7.47
N MET A 152 3.91 -7.92 6.81
CA MET A 152 5.07 -7.34 7.49
C MET A 152 4.87 -5.87 7.85
N ILE A 153 4.06 -5.17 7.07
CA ILE A 153 3.79 -3.72 7.25
C ILE A 153 2.51 -3.52 8.06
N THR A 154 1.51 -4.37 7.84
CA THR A 154 0.24 -4.33 8.55
C THR A 154 0.03 -5.68 9.24
N SER A 155 -0.31 -5.67 10.52
CA SER A 155 -0.70 -6.88 11.27
C SER A 155 -2.09 -7.42 10.87
N ASP A 156 -2.69 -6.88 9.81
CA ASP A 156 -4.05 -7.16 9.39
C ASP A 156 -4.11 -8.44 8.56
N GLY A 157 -4.91 -9.41 9.03
CA GLY A 157 -5.17 -10.66 8.31
C GLY A 157 -4.04 -11.69 8.29
N THR A 158 -2.93 -11.48 9.00
CA THR A 158 -1.84 -12.46 9.06
C THR A 158 -1.97 -13.42 10.23
N SER A 159 -2.06 -14.71 9.91
CA SER A 159 -1.72 -15.76 10.87
C SER A 159 -0.24 -15.65 11.23
N GLU A 160 0.13 -16.18 12.40
CA GLU A 160 1.52 -16.25 12.83
C GLU A 160 2.41 -16.95 11.78
N VAL A 161 1.92 -18.04 11.19
CA VAL A 161 2.58 -18.74 10.08
C VAL A 161 2.77 -17.80 8.87
N GLY A 162 1.77 -16.99 8.54
CA GLY A 162 1.85 -15.98 7.48
C GLY A 162 2.90 -14.91 7.77
N GLY A 163 3.01 -14.45 9.02
CA GLY A 163 4.06 -13.52 9.45
C GLY A 163 5.46 -14.12 9.36
N LYS A 164 5.62 -15.38 9.79
CA LYS A 164 6.90 -16.11 9.70
C LYS A 164 7.33 -16.30 8.24
N MET A 165 6.41 -16.76 7.39
CA MET A 165 6.66 -16.92 5.95
C MET A 165 6.96 -15.59 5.26
N GLY A 166 6.32 -14.49 5.68
CA GLY A 166 6.63 -13.16 5.19
C GLY A 166 8.05 -12.72 5.48
N ASN A 167 8.52 -12.93 6.71
CA ASN A 167 9.90 -12.61 7.06
C ASN A 167 10.89 -13.48 6.26
N VAL A 168 10.63 -14.80 6.13
CA VAL A 168 11.48 -15.70 5.34
C VAL A 168 11.60 -15.23 3.89
N ASN A 169 10.51 -14.77 3.27
CA ASN A 169 10.54 -14.25 1.89
C ASN A 169 11.23 -12.90 1.77
N PHE A 170 11.24 -12.10 2.84
CA PHE A 170 11.88 -10.79 2.86
C PHE A 170 13.40 -10.86 3.02
N VAL A 171 13.92 -11.87 3.74
CA VAL A 171 15.35 -12.03 4.02
C VAL A 171 16.22 -12.02 2.75
N PRO A 172 15.91 -12.77 1.66
CA PRO A 172 16.70 -12.72 0.43
C PRO A 172 16.70 -11.36 -0.25
N ILE A 173 15.56 -10.66 -0.25
CA ILE A 173 15.40 -9.36 -0.91
C ILE A 173 16.19 -8.29 -0.14
N HIS A 174 16.00 -8.22 1.17
CA HIS A 174 16.77 -7.33 2.04
C HIS A 174 18.27 -7.65 2.01
N GLY A 175 18.62 -8.95 2.03
CA GLY A 175 20.01 -9.40 1.96
C GLY A 175 20.73 -8.93 0.70
N LYS A 176 20.03 -8.95 -0.45
CA LYS A 176 20.55 -8.43 -1.72
C LYS A 176 20.77 -6.92 -1.68
N GLU A 177 19.77 -6.13 -1.32
CA GLU A 177 19.88 -4.65 -1.26
C GLU A 177 20.97 -4.20 -0.28
N ARG A 178 21.11 -4.93 0.84
CA ARG A 178 22.21 -4.73 1.79
C ARG A 178 23.56 -4.98 1.14
N MET A 179 23.73 -6.13 0.50
CA MET A 179 24.99 -6.52 -0.14
C MET A 179 25.40 -5.51 -1.21
N GLU A 180 24.44 -5.05 -2.04
CA GLU A 180 24.69 -4.02 -3.05
C GLU A 180 25.19 -2.71 -2.41
N MET A 181 24.64 -2.30 -1.26
CA MET A 181 25.11 -1.11 -0.54
C MET A 181 26.49 -1.31 0.13
N GLU A 182 26.76 -2.49 0.69
CA GLU A 182 28.07 -2.84 1.24
C GLU A 182 29.14 -2.82 0.14
N GLU A 183 28.85 -3.41 -1.02
CA GLU A 183 29.73 -3.41 -2.19
C GLU A 183 29.97 -2.00 -2.73
N ASP A 184 28.94 -1.15 -2.82
CA ASP A 184 29.08 0.24 -3.26
C ASP A 184 30.00 1.05 -2.32
N LEU A 185 29.85 0.88 -1.01
CA LEU A 185 30.70 1.53 0.00
C LEU A 185 32.14 1.02 -0.04
N GLU A 186 32.33 -0.28 -0.22
CA GLU A 186 33.64 -0.90 -0.32
C GLU A 186 34.36 -0.44 -1.60
N LEU A 187 33.71 -0.54 -2.76
CA LEU A 187 34.32 -0.23 -4.06
C LEU A 187 34.59 1.27 -4.24
N GLN A 188 33.68 2.14 -3.80
CA GLN A 188 33.79 3.58 -4.07
C GLN A 188 34.49 4.36 -2.96
N GLN A 189 34.36 3.93 -1.70
CA GLN A 189 34.88 4.65 -0.53
C GLN A 189 35.91 3.86 0.27
N GLN A 190 36.18 2.60 -0.09
CA GLN A 190 37.05 1.70 0.67
C GLN A 190 36.60 1.52 2.13
N ILE A 191 35.30 1.66 2.36
CA ILE A 191 34.68 1.50 3.68
C ILE A 191 34.08 0.10 3.74
N ILE A 192 34.60 -0.73 4.64
CA ILE A 192 34.08 -2.07 4.88
C ILE A 192 33.13 -2.00 6.08
N ILE A 193 31.83 -2.11 5.81
CA ILE A 193 30.78 -2.19 6.82
C ILE A 193 30.00 -3.48 6.57
N LYS A 194 29.56 -4.12 7.66
CA LYS A 194 28.60 -5.21 7.61
C LYS A 194 27.34 -4.77 8.34
N PHE A 195 26.23 -4.62 7.63
CA PHE A 195 24.95 -4.35 8.27
C PHE A 195 24.42 -5.63 8.91
N GLY A 196 23.74 -5.48 10.05
CA GLY A 196 23.16 -6.62 10.77
C GLY A 196 22.13 -7.38 9.93
N GLU A 197 22.07 -8.69 10.11
CA GLU A 197 21.03 -9.51 9.49
C GLU A 197 19.70 -9.34 10.24
N PRO A 198 18.57 -9.28 9.53
CA PRO A 198 17.28 -9.46 10.18
C PRO A 198 17.27 -10.82 10.90
N LEU A 199 16.74 -10.84 12.12
CA LEU A 199 16.69 -12.05 12.96
C LEU A 199 16.06 -13.22 12.16
N ASN A 200 16.84 -14.28 11.99
CA ASN A 200 16.39 -15.49 11.32
C ASN A 200 15.38 -16.22 12.22
N LEU A 201 14.15 -16.41 11.74
CA LEU A 201 13.09 -17.11 12.46
C LEU A 201 13.24 -18.63 12.47
N GLY A 202 14.29 -19.17 11.84
CA GLY A 202 14.52 -20.62 11.73
C GLY A 202 14.48 -21.39 13.06
N GLY A 203 14.84 -20.75 14.18
CA GLY A 203 14.71 -21.35 15.52
C GLY A 203 13.29 -21.33 16.10
N LEU A 204 12.49 -20.32 15.77
CA LEU A 204 11.11 -20.15 16.25
C LEU A 204 10.10 -21.02 15.49
N VAL A 205 10.45 -21.50 14.30
CA VAL A 205 9.64 -22.47 13.53
C VAL A 205 9.81 -23.88 14.13
N GLN A 206 11.03 -24.26 14.49
CA GLN A 206 11.31 -25.57 15.11
C GLN A 206 10.74 -25.71 16.52
N GLU A 207 10.78 -24.65 17.34
CA GLU A 207 10.18 -24.69 18.69
C GLU A 207 8.65 -24.97 18.65
N GLU A 208 7.97 -24.56 17.58
CA GLU A 208 6.52 -24.75 17.44
C GLU A 208 6.09 -26.04 16.75
N GLU A 209 6.87 -26.55 15.80
CA GLU A 209 6.63 -27.91 15.29
C GLU A 209 6.69 -28.92 16.45
N THR A 210 7.65 -28.76 17.36
CA THR A 210 7.76 -29.59 18.56
C THR A 210 6.55 -29.44 19.50
N LYS A 211 5.95 -28.24 19.58
CA LYS A 211 4.73 -27.98 20.38
C LYS A 211 3.48 -28.56 19.71
N ASN A 212 3.36 -28.48 18.39
CA ASN A 212 2.20 -28.99 17.63
C ASN A 212 2.22 -30.52 17.49
N THR A 213 3.39 -31.18 17.48
CA THR A 213 3.47 -32.65 17.53
C THR A 213 3.22 -33.23 18.92
N GLY A 214 3.20 -32.39 19.97
CA GLY A 214 2.97 -32.82 21.35
C GLY A 214 1.49 -33.07 21.71
N GLN A 215 0.55 -32.79 20.79
CA GLN A 215 -0.89 -32.83 21.07
C GLN A 215 -1.68 -33.74 20.12
N VAL A 216 -1.09 -34.89 19.75
CA VAL A 216 -1.84 -36.01 19.14
C VAL A 216 -1.57 -37.27 19.95
N ALA A 217 -1.91 -37.25 21.24
CA ALA A 217 -2.17 -38.47 21.97
C ALA A 217 -3.64 -38.81 21.75
N ILE A 218 -3.94 -39.60 20.71
CA ILE A 218 -5.18 -40.38 20.67
C ILE A 218 -5.17 -41.18 21.96
N GLN A 219 -6.05 -40.84 22.90
CA GLN A 219 -6.20 -41.60 24.13
C GLN A 219 -6.79 -42.97 23.74
N PRO A 220 -6.31 -44.09 24.29
CA PRO A 220 -6.81 -45.42 23.94
C PRO A 220 -8.33 -45.61 24.10
N ASN A 221 -9.01 -44.71 24.82
CA ASN A 221 -10.46 -44.72 25.01
C ASN A 221 -11.26 -44.05 23.87
N ASP A 222 -10.62 -43.35 22.92
CA ASP A 222 -11.30 -42.73 21.78
C ASP A 222 -11.55 -43.72 20.61
N VAL A 223 -11.21 -45.00 20.78
CA VAL A 223 -11.37 -46.07 19.79
C VAL A 223 -12.28 -47.20 20.33
N GLU A 224 -13.40 -46.85 20.97
CA GLU A 224 -14.52 -47.79 21.13
C GLU A 224 -15.70 -47.35 20.26
N ALA A 225 -15.77 -47.92 19.05
CA ALA A 225 -16.91 -47.79 18.17
C ALA A 225 -18.11 -48.57 18.74
N SER A 226 -18.99 -47.90 19.48
CA SER A 226 -20.31 -48.45 19.83
C SER A 226 -21.28 -48.25 18.67
N ILE A 227 -21.38 -49.26 17.80
CA ILE A 227 -22.48 -49.38 16.83
C ILE A 227 -23.55 -50.28 17.46
N PRO A 228 -24.67 -49.76 17.99
CA PRO A 228 -25.82 -50.60 18.25
C PRO A 228 -26.52 -50.88 16.90
N ARG A 229 -26.62 -52.15 16.54
CA ARG A 229 -27.47 -52.62 15.44
C ARG A 229 -28.93 -52.50 15.86
N GLU A 230 -29.71 -51.72 15.12
CA GLU A 230 -31.15 -51.94 14.92
C GLU A 230 -31.38 -52.60 13.56
#